data_AF-A0A7Y7P8P6-F1
#
_entry.id   AF-A0A7Y7P8P6-F1
#
_cell.length_a   1.000
_cell.length_b   1.000
_cell.length_c   1.000
_cell.angle_alpha   90.00
_cell.angle_beta   90.00
_cell.angle_gamma   90.00
#
_symmetry.space_group_name_H-M   'P 1'
#
loop_
_entity.id
_entity.type
_entity.pdbx_description
1 polymer ?
#
loop_
_entity_poly.entity_id
_entity_poly.type
_entity_poly.pdbx_seq_one_letter_code
_entity_poly.pdbx_strand_id
1 'polypeptide(L)'
;MKKLLLFICIIVFLTRPHAQVAINSNNAAPHPSAMLDISSSNKGLLIPRLSTSGRTGIVSPAKGLIVYDTTLSAFFYHTGIAWNQLSTGSATNSWNVAGNDIYNNNIGNVGIGTVSPVHSRLEINGSIGAAVAIFGADKCGVAIEADNPEIGFNYFYNGGTKTIKAGYASVFGMDPGNGDLYIGNFNNNQSASAFGSITGYQKIATFSQYGNLALGLLPSAASGERLAINSNLGGIGLYDNGTLSGSINTSGNNAEISARLSDGSTPKGNLILQADGSVGIFQLPAGDVSIGTRSAPKAKLLVQGSEGNTVAMFKKSSASQGLSFISDWPGIYANCYFNGGVKTMSGAGFSSAINFNQDDGSIDFLNFPTPNSGSNVSITLAESMRIGGDGRVSIGTTTPATGYLLNVGGKAICEELTVRLRASWPDYVFGNKYHLASLPDLENYIQKNKHLPDIPEAAVIDQEGVQVGEMQKIMMQKIEELTLYIIEQDKRIKSLEAKIGSK
;
A
#
# COMPACT_ATOMS: atom_id res chain seq x y z
N MET A 1 -38.06 -39.79 -122.91
CA MET A 1 -38.01 -40.66 -121.72
C MET A 1 -36.73 -40.48 -120.89
N LYS A 2 -35.51 -40.44 -121.47
CA LYS A 2 -34.25 -40.27 -120.70
C LYS A 2 -34.15 -38.98 -119.83
N LYS A 3 -34.74 -37.86 -120.27
CA LYS A 3 -34.74 -36.59 -119.50
C LYS A 3 -35.71 -36.59 -118.30
N LEU A 4 -36.80 -37.36 -118.36
CA LEU A 4 -37.77 -37.47 -117.27
C LEU A 4 -37.20 -38.33 -116.13
N LEU A 5 -36.46 -39.39 -116.46
CA LEU A 5 -35.78 -40.23 -115.47
C LEU A 5 -34.67 -39.47 -114.72
N LEU A 6 -33.92 -38.62 -115.43
CA LEU A 6 -32.88 -37.78 -114.81
C LEU A 6 -33.48 -36.73 -113.85
N PHE A 7 -34.64 -36.15 -114.19
CA PHE A 7 -35.33 -35.18 -113.35
C PHE A 7 -35.88 -35.82 -112.06
N ILE A 8 -36.40 -37.05 -112.16
CA ILE A 8 -36.87 -37.82 -110.99
C ILE A 8 -35.70 -38.20 -110.08
N CYS A 9 -34.55 -38.62 -110.63
CA CYS A 9 -33.37 -38.92 -109.82
C CYS A 9 -32.77 -37.70 -109.10
N ILE A 10 -32.85 -36.49 -109.69
CA ILE A 10 -32.38 -35.25 -109.04
C ILE A 10 -33.30 -34.83 -107.89
N ILE A 11 -34.62 -35.01 -108.04
CA ILE A 11 -35.59 -34.70 -106.97
C ILE A 11 -35.39 -35.62 -105.75
N VAL A 12 -35.07 -36.90 -105.97
CA VAL A 12 -34.83 -37.85 -104.87
C VAL A 12 -33.50 -37.56 -104.12
N PHE A 13 -32.52 -36.92 -104.76
CA PHE A 13 -31.26 -36.50 -104.11
C PHE A 13 -31.32 -35.14 -103.40
N LEU A 14 -32.33 -34.31 -103.67
CA LEU A 14 -32.51 -32.99 -103.05
C LEU A 14 -33.24 -33.03 -101.70
N THR A 15 -33.88 -34.16 -101.36
CA THR A 15 -34.52 -34.34 -100.06
C THR A 15 -33.60 -35.13 -99.14
N ARG A 16 -32.81 -34.44 -98.30
CA ARG A 16 -32.11 -35.08 -97.17
C ARG A 16 -33.14 -35.35 -96.07
N PRO A 17 -33.49 -36.61 -95.74
CA PRO A 17 -34.30 -36.85 -94.55
C PRO A 17 -33.49 -36.41 -93.32
N HIS A 18 -34.07 -35.54 -92.49
CA HIS A 18 -33.47 -35.15 -91.22
C HIS A 18 -33.39 -36.39 -90.32
N ALA A 19 -32.22 -36.66 -89.74
CA ALA A 19 -31.99 -37.84 -88.88
C ALA A 19 -32.49 -37.66 -87.43
N GLN A 20 -33.31 -36.65 -87.16
CA GLN A 20 -33.81 -36.32 -85.82
C GLN A 20 -35.12 -37.04 -85.52
N VAL A 21 -35.28 -37.49 -84.27
CA VAL A 21 -36.48 -38.18 -83.81
C VAL A 21 -37.27 -37.25 -82.90
N ALA A 22 -38.50 -36.92 -83.29
CA ALA A 22 -39.48 -36.29 -82.40
C ALA A 22 -40.47 -37.34 -81.88
N ILE A 23 -40.71 -37.38 -80.58
CA ILE A 23 -41.77 -38.16 -79.94
C ILE A 23 -42.70 -37.19 -79.22
N ASN A 24 -43.76 -36.80 -79.90
CA ASN A 24 -44.79 -35.90 -79.37
C ASN A 24 -46.17 -36.28 -79.93
N SER A 25 -47.23 -35.69 -79.37
CA SER A 25 -48.62 -35.95 -79.78
C SER A 25 -49.20 -34.86 -80.69
N ASN A 26 -48.43 -33.80 -80.96
CA ASN A 26 -48.85 -32.60 -81.68
C ASN A 26 -48.14 -32.43 -83.04
N ASN A 27 -47.37 -33.41 -83.48
CA ASN A 27 -46.54 -33.39 -84.70
C ASN A 27 -45.60 -32.18 -84.81
N ALA A 28 -45.17 -31.61 -83.68
CA ALA A 28 -44.19 -30.54 -83.70
C ALA A 28 -42.85 -31.06 -84.27
N ALA A 29 -42.20 -30.25 -85.09
CA ALA A 29 -40.85 -30.56 -85.56
C ALA A 29 -39.89 -30.63 -84.35
N PRO A 30 -38.94 -31.58 -84.34
CA PRO A 30 -37.93 -31.62 -83.27
C PRO A 30 -37.12 -30.33 -83.26
N HIS A 31 -36.72 -29.88 -82.07
CA HIS A 31 -35.85 -28.72 -81.93
C HIS A 31 -34.54 -28.92 -82.73
N PRO A 32 -34.03 -27.89 -83.45
CA PRO A 32 -32.87 -28.06 -84.35
C PRO A 32 -31.60 -28.61 -83.68
N SER A 33 -31.44 -28.43 -82.37
CA SER A 33 -30.30 -28.94 -81.60
C SER A 33 -30.51 -30.32 -80.95
N ALA A 34 -31.70 -30.92 -81.05
CA ALA A 34 -32.02 -32.21 -80.44
C ALA A 34 -31.89 -33.34 -81.46
N MET A 35 -31.24 -34.45 -81.08
CA MET A 35 -31.30 -35.71 -81.84
C MET A 35 -32.55 -36.53 -81.48
N LEU A 36 -32.99 -36.42 -80.23
CA LEU A 36 -34.26 -36.94 -79.71
C LEU A 36 -34.96 -35.81 -78.96
N ASP A 37 -36.13 -35.40 -79.43
CA ASP A 37 -37.00 -34.40 -78.79
C ASP A 37 -38.28 -35.09 -78.31
N ILE A 38 -38.55 -35.05 -77.00
CA ILE A 38 -39.72 -35.70 -76.39
C ILE A 38 -40.56 -34.63 -75.73
N SER A 39 -41.81 -34.49 -76.18
CA SER A 39 -42.77 -33.54 -75.60
C SER A 39 -44.09 -34.24 -75.30
N SER A 40 -44.51 -34.17 -74.03
CA SER A 40 -45.79 -34.66 -73.55
C SER A 40 -46.22 -33.87 -72.32
N SER A 41 -47.53 -33.66 -72.17
CA SER A 41 -48.12 -33.01 -71.00
C SER A 41 -48.38 -33.96 -69.83
N ASN A 42 -48.31 -35.28 -70.06
CA ASN A 42 -48.65 -36.30 -69.05
C ASN A 42 -47.84 -37.61 -69.13
N LYS A 43 -46.88 -37.72 -70.05
CA LYS A 43 -45.94 -38.84 -70.16
C LYS A 43 -44.52 -38.34 -70.05
N GLY A 44 -43.60 -39.21 -69.66
CA GLY A 44 -42.17 -38.89 -69.54
C GLY A 44 -41.31 -39.92 -70.25
N LEU A 45 -40.00 -39.72 -70.19
CA LEU A 45 -39.01 -40.69 -70.64
C LEU A 45 -38.76 -41.72 -69.53
N LEU A 46 -39.14 -42.98 -69.77
CA LEU A 46 -38.82 -44.07 -68.85
C LEU A 46 -37.44 -44.65 -69.20
N ILE A 47 -36.44 -44.23 -68.42
CA ILE A 47 -35.06 -44.69 -68.51
C ILE A 47 -34.93 -46.13 -67.94
N PRO A 48 -33.98 -46.98 -68.42
CA PRO A 48 -33.77 -48.31 -67.88
C PRO A 48 -33.63 -48.33 -66.36
N ARG A 49 -34.39 -49.23 -65.71
CA ARG A 49 -34.45 -49.37 -64.26
C ARG A 49 -33.73 -50.65 -63.86
N LEU A 50 -32.63 -50.52 -63.12
CA LEU A 50 -31.77 -51.64 -62.74
C LEU A 50 -31.51 -51.61 -61.23
N SER A 51 -31.32 -52.76 -60.59
CA SER A 51 -30.74 -52.78 -59.24
C SER A 51 -29.30 -52.26 -59.27
N THR A 52 -28.72 -51.93 -58.11
CA THR A 52 -27.30 -51.51 -58.05
C THR A 52 -26.37 -52.53 -58.68
N SER A 53 -26.57 -53.82 -58.39
CA SER A 53 -25.82 -54.91 -59.01
C SER A 53 -26.02 -54.97 -60.53
N GLY A 54 -27.27 -54.77 -61.00
CA GLY A 54 -27.58 -54.73 -62.43
C GLY A 54 -26.92 -53.55 -63.16
N ARG A 55 -26.89 -52.36 -62.55
CA ARG A 55 -26.18 -51.19 -63.10
C ARG A 55 -24.67 -51.43 -63.17
N THR A 56 -24.05 -51.88 -62.08
CA THR A 56 -22.60 -52.10 -62.02
C THR A 56 -22.15 -53.29 -62.88
N GLY A 57 -23.06 -54.22 -63.17
CA GLY A 57 -22.81 -55.37 -64.05
C GLY A 57 -22.87 -55.05 -65.55
N ILE A 58 -23.21 -53.82 -65.96
CA ILE A 58 -23.16 -53.43 -67.38
C ILE A 58 -21.69 -53.45 -67.83
N VAL A 59 -21.36 -54.34 -68.78
CA VAL A 59 -20.02 -54.45 -69.36
C VAL A 59 -19.81 -53.32 -70.38
N SER A 60 -18.72 -52.58 -70.25
CA SER A 60 -18.34 -51.45 -71.11
C SER A 60 -19.45 -50.40 -71.33
N PRO A 61 -20.00 -49.75 -70.27
CA PRO A 61 -21.10 -48.80 -70.43
C PRO A 61 -20.64 -47.54 -71.19
N ALA A 62 -21.45 -47.13 -72.17
CA ALA A 62 -21.17 -45.93 -72.95
C ALA A 62 -21.11 -44.66 -72.08
N LYS A 63 -20.22 -43.72 -72.42
CA LYS A 63 -20.20 -42.39 -71.79
C LYS A 63 -21.52 -41.68 -72.06
N GLY A 64 -22.15 -41.16 -71.01
CA GLY A 64 -23.46 -40.53 -71.04
C GLY A 64 -24.64 -41.50 -70.90
N LEU A 65 -24.40 -42.81 -70.72
CA LEU A 65 -25.49 -43.77 -70.47
C LEU A 65 -26.19 -43.43 -69.15
N ILE A 66 -27.50 -43.15 -69.18
CA ILE A 66 -28.31 -42.85 -68.00
C ILE A 66 -29.14 -44.09 -67.63
N VAL A 67 -29.19 -44.42 -66.35
CA VAL A 67 -30.07 -45.44 -65.77
C VAL A 67 -30.72 -44.93 -64.50
N TYR A 68 -31.85 -45.51 -64.10
CA TYR A 68 -32.42 -45.34 -62.77
C TYR A 68 -32.07 -46.56 -61.92
N ASP A 69 -31.30 -46.36 -60.85
CA ASP A 69 -30.98 -47.41 -59.90
C ASP A 69 -32.16 -47.61 -58.95
N THR A 70 -32.84 -48.75 -59.02
CA THR A 70 -34.03 -49.06 -58.21
C THR A 70 -33.69 -49.43 -56.77
N THR A 71 -32.46 -49.86 -56.50
CA THR A 71 -32.02 -50.17 -55.12
C THR A 71 -31.72 -48.87 -54.37
N LEU A 72 -31.09 -47.90 -55.04
CA LEU A 72 -30.77 -46.59 -54.45
C LEU A 72 -31.85 -45.51 -54.70
N SER A 73 -32.88 -45.84 -55.49
CA SER A 73 -33.96 -44.93 -55.88
C SER A 73 -33.47 -43.60 -56.49
N ALA A 74 -32.42 -43.66 -57.33
CA ALA A 74 -31.79 -42.46 -57.88
C ALA A 74 -31.33 -42.64 -59.34
N PHE A 75 -31.26 -41.53 -60.07
CA PHE A 75 -30.71 -41.49 -61.43
C PHE A 75 -29.18 -41.49 -61.40
N PHE A 76 -28.58 -42.31 -62.28
CA PHE A 76 -27.14 -42.41 -62.48
C PHE A 76 -26.80 -42.24 -63.96
N TYR A 77 -25.65 -41.64 -64.26
CA TYR A 77 -25.06 -41.60 -65.60
C TYR A 77 -23.63 -42.14 -65.58
N HIS A 78 -23.21 -42.81 -66.65
CA HIS A 78 -21.85 -43.32 -66.76
C HIS A 78 -20.94 -42.28 -67.41
N THR A 79 -19.75 -42.03 -66.85
CA THR A 79 -18.79 -41.03 -67.38
C THR A 79 -17.89 -41.60 -68.49
N GLY A 80 -18.01 -42.89 -68.79
CA GLY A 80 -17.06 -43.66 -69.59
C GLY A 80 -16.00 -44.38 -68.73
N ILE A 81 -15.92 -44.04 -67.44
CA ILE A 81 -14.98 -44.62 -66.47
C ILE A 81 -15.74 -45.17 -65.25
N ALA A 82 -16.74 -44.43 -64.75
CA ALA A 82 -17.51 -44.79 -63.56
C ALA A 82 -18.97 -44.31 -63.61
N TRP A 83 -19.82 -44.86 -62.74
CA TRP A 83 -21.20 -44.43 -62.53
C TRP A 83 -21.29 -43.27 -61.53
N ASN A 84 -21.90 -42.15 -61.94
CA ASN A 84 -22.14 -40.97 -61.10
C ASN A 84 -23.65 -40.73 -60.91
N GLN A 85 -24.05 -40.28 -59.73
CA GLN A 85 -25.45 -39.94 -59.41
C GLN A 85 -25.79 -38.52 -59.92
N LEU A 86 -26.98 -38.31 -60.48
CA LEU A 86 -27.38 -37.03 -61.10
C LEU A 86 -27.96 -35.99 -60.10
N SER A 87 -28.37 -36.41 -58.89
CA SER A 87 -28.74 -35.56 -57.74
C SER A 87 -29.09 -36.43 -56.53
N THR A 88 -28.77 -36.00 -55.30
CA THR A 88 -29.27 -36.60 -54.05
C THR A 88 -30.54 -35.87 -53.63
N GLY A 89 -31.70 -36.35 -54.09
CA GLY A 89 -33.01 -35.91 -53.60
C GLY A 89 -33.26 -36.35 -52.15
N SER A 90 -32.46 -35.88 -51.19
CA SER A 90 -32.65 -36.08 -49.75
C SER A 90 -33.16 -34.79 -49.11
N ALA A 91 -34.19 -34.90 -48.27
CA ALA A 91 -35.09 -33.84 -47.78
C ALA A 91 -34.48 -32.80 -46.81
N THR A 92 -33.17 -32.56 -46.83
CA THR A 92 -32.53 -31.49 -46.03
C THR A 92 -31.75 -30.59 -46.97
N ASN A 93 -32.36 -29.46 -47.33
CA ASN A 93 -31.83 -28.53 -48.34
C ASN A 93 -30.54 -27.85 -47.87
N SER A 94 -29.51 -27.90 -48.72
CA SER A 94 -28.26 -27.14 -48.60
C SER A 94 -28.47 -25.67 -49.00
N TRP A 95 -29.31 -24.94 -48.26
CA TRP A 95 -29.68 -23.52 -48.48
C TRP A 95 -30.82 -23.29 -49.48
N ASN A 96 -31.96 -22.77 -49.01
CA ASN A 96 -33.09 -22.34 -49.85
C ASN A 96 -33.12 -20.81 -49.96
N VAL A 97 -33.40 -20.31 -51.17
CA VAL A 97 -33.58 -18.88 -51.43
C VAL A 97 -35.07 -18.52 -51.31
N ALA A 98 -35.41 -17.50 -50.51
CA ALA A 98 -36.71 -16.83 -50.61
C ALA A 98 -36.51 -15.30 -50.59
N GLY A 99 -36.83 -14.65 -51.70
CA GLY A 99 -36.55 -13.22 -51.87
C GLY A 99 -35.04 -12.93 -51.83
N ASN A 100 -34.64 -11.95 -51.02
CA ASN A 100 -33.23 -11.61 -50.78
C ASN A 100 -32.59 -12.46 -49.67
N ASP A 101 -33.36 -13.34 -49.03
CA ASP A 101 -32.91 -14.13 -47.89
C ASP A 101 -32.52 -15.55 -48.35
N ILE A 102 -31.41 -16.04 -47.83
CA ILE A 102 -31.03 -17.46 -47.89
C ILE A 102 -31.17 -18.01 -46.47
N TYR A 103 -32.01 -19.02 -46.27
CA TYR A 103 -32.20 -19.63 -44.95
C TYR A 103 -32.07 -21.15 -45.01
N ASN A 104 -31.56 -21.72 -43.92
CA ASN A 104 -31.50 -23.15 -43.67
C ASN A 104 -32.58 -23.52 -42.66
N ASN A 105 -33.48 -24.44 -43.02
CA ASN A 105 -34.55 -24.92 -42.16
C ASN A 105 -34.26 -26.30 -41.55
N ASN A 106 -33.02 -26.79 -41.66
CA ASN A 106 -32.61 -27.99 -40.95
C ASN A 106 -32.73 -27.77 -39.44
N ILE A 107 -33.12 -28.83 -38.72
CA ILE A 107 -33.20 -28.82 -37.24
C ILE A 107 -31.86 -29.22 -36.58
N GLY A 108 -30.92 -29.72 -37.39
CA GLY A 108 -29.56 -30.07 -36.98
C GLY A 108 -28.58 -28.91 -37.17
N ASN A 109 -27.30 -29.15 -36.89
CA ASN A 109 -26.27 -28.13 -37.03
C ASN A 109 -25.92 -27.87 -38.50
N VAL A 110 -25.72 -26.60 -38.86
CA VAL A 110 -25.26 -26.15 -40.18
C VAL A 110 -23.75 -25.96 -40.16
N GLY A 111 -23.02 -26.67 -41.02
CA GLY A 111 -21.59 -26.51 -41.21
C GLY A 111 -21.29 -25.69 -42.46
N ILE A 112 -20.56 -24.58 -42.35
CA ILE A 112 -19.97 -23.89 -43.50
C ILE A 112 -18.47 -24.16 -43.44
N GLY A 113 -17.92 -24.92 -44.40
CA GLY A 113 -16.50 -25.31 -44.45
C GLY A 113 -16.03 -26.34 -43.41
N THR A 114 -16.96 -26.92 -42.62
CA THR A 114 -16.80 -28.19 -41.89
C THR A 114 -17.82 -29.21 -42.40
N VAL A 115 -17.41 -30.49 -42.43
CA VAL A 115 -18.31 -31.61 -42.76
C VAL A 115 -18.94 -32.25 -41.51
N SER A 116 -18.59 -31.79 -40.30
CA SER A 116 -19.07 -32.36 -39.03
C SER A 116 -19.30 -31.27 -37.96
N PRO A 117 -20.35 -30.44 -38.10
CA PRO A 117 -20.66 -29.41 -37.13
C PRO A 117 -21.29 -30.00 -35.85
N VAL A 118 -20.60 -29.93 -34.72
CA VAL A 118 -21.03 -30.56 -33.45
C VAL A 118 -21.18 -29.57 -32.29
N HIS A 119 -20.67 -28.34 -32.42
CA HIS A 119 -20.56 -27.40 -31.30
C HIS A 119 -21.72 -26.40 -31.23
N SER A 120 -22.35 -26.08 -32.36
CA SER A 120 -23.41 -25.06 -32.44
C SER A 120 -24.35 -25.30 -33.64
N ARG A 121 -25.55 -24.70 -33.57
CA ARG A 121 -26.55 -24.78 -34.66
C ARG A 121 -26.07 -24.18 -35.98
N LEU A 122 -25.15 -23.22 -35.92
CA LEU A 122 -24.39 -22.72 -37.06
C LEU A 122 -22.91 -22.77 -36.67
N GLU A 123 -22.15 -23.64 -37.31
CA GLU A 123 -20.71 -23.82 -37.15
C GLU A 123 -20.04 -23.45 -38.47
N ILE A 124 -19.26 -22.38 -38.46
CA ILE A 124 -18.46 -21.95 -39.59
C ILE A 124 -17.03 -22.40 -39.29
N ASN A 125 -16.43 -23.15 -40.21
CA ASN A 125 -15.07 -23.65 -40.12
C ASN A 125 -14.38 -23.35 -41.45
N GLY A 126 -13.14 -22.88 -41.38
CA GLY A 126 -12.46 -22.26 -42.51
C GLY A 126 -12.53 -20.74 -42.40
N SER A 127 -11.36 -20.14 -42.47
CA SER A 127 -11.13 -18.72 -42.24
C SER A 127 -10.81 -17.99 -43.55
N ILE A 128 -11.05 -16.68 -43.57
CA ILE A 128 -10.34 -15.77 -44.47
C ILE A 128 -9.31 -15.04 -43.61
N GLY A 129 -8.12 -15.65 -43.43
CA GLY A 129 -7.17 -15.23 -42.39
C GLY A 129 -7.35 -16.02 -41.09
N ALA A 130 -7.59 -15.35 -39.96
CA ALA A 130 -7.88 -15.97 -38.66
C ALA A 130 -9.29 -15.66 -38.12
N ALA A 131 -10.13 -14.96 -38.89
CA ALA A 131 -11.53 -14.68 -38.50
C ALA A 131 -12.48 -15.80 -38.95
N VAL A 132 -13.39 -16.23 -38.07
CA VAL A 132 -14.39 -17.29 -38.34
C VAL A 132 -15.74 -16.71 -38.78
N ALA A 133 -16.12 -15.56 -38.24
CA ALA A 133 -17.34 -14.84 -38.63
C ALA A 133 -17.21 -13.33 -38.39
N ILE A 134 -17.80 -12.53 -39.29
CA ILE A 134 -17.94 -11.07 -39.15
C ILE A 134 -19.44 -10.75 -39.12
N PHE A 135 -19.91 -10.15 -38.03
CA PHE A 135 -21.30 -9.72 -37.85
C PHE A 135 -21.39 -8.20 -37.97
N GLY A 136 -21.87 -7.69 -39.12
CA GLY A 136 -22.06 -6.26 -39.40
C GLY A 136 -22.12 -5.96 -40.90
N ALA A 137 -22.83 -4.90 -41.30
CA ALA A 137 -22.81 -4.36 -42.67
C ALA A 137 -21.62 -3.37 -42.86
N ASP A 138 -21.54 -2.66 -43.98
CA ASP A 138 -20.47 -1.68 -44.37
C ASP A 138 -20.25 -0.47 -43.41
N LYS A 139 -20.77 -0.51 -42.19
CA LYS A 139 -20.78 0.61 -41.24
C LYS A 139 -19.88 0.38 -40.02
N CYS A 140 -20.06 -0.72 -39.26
CA CYS A 140 -19.23 -1.21 -38.15
C CYS A 140 -19.64 -2.69 -37.88
N GLY A 141 -18.75 -3.55 -37.36
CA GLY A 141 -19.08 -4.95 -37.07
C GLY A 141 -18.24 -5.59 -35.96
N VAL A 142 -18.66 -6.79 -35.54
CA VAL A 142 -18.04 -7.66 -34.54
C VAL A 142 -17.42 -8.87 -35.23
N ALA A 143 -16.11 -9.08 -35.06
CA ALA A 143 -15.43 -10.30 -35.49
C ALA A 143 -15.27 -11.26 -34.32
N ILE A 144 -15.48 -12.56 -34.57
CA ILE A 144 -15.09 -13.65 -33.66
C ILE A 144 -13.88 -14.35 -34.29
N GLU A 145 -12.74 -14.31 -33.58
CA GLU A 145 -11.48 -14.84 -34.08
C GLU A 145 -11.29 -16.32 -33.72
N ALA A 146 -10.68 -17.10 -34.62
CA ALA A 146 -10.45 -18.53 -34.45
C ALA A 146 -9.28 -18.81 -33.52
N ASP A 147 -8.21 -18.02 -33.69
CA ASP A 147 -6.91 -18.25 -33.07
C ASP A 147 -6.77 -17.53 -31.71
N ASN A 148 -7.59 -16.50 -31.46
CA ASN A 148 -7.72 -15.84 -30.16
C ASN A 148 -9.21 -15.74 -29.79
N PRO A 149 -9.62 -16.12 -28.56
CA PRO A 149 -11.02 -16.02 -28.12
C PRO A 149 -11.41 -14.56 -27.83
N GLU A 150 -11.57 -13.78 -28.89
CA GLU A 150 -11.76 -12.33 -28.84
C GLU A 150 -12.91 -11.84 -29.70
N ILE A 151 -13.46 -10.70 -29.29
CA ILE A 151 -14.49 -9.91 -29.96
C ILE A 151 -13.81 -8.65 -30.48
N GLY A 152 -13.48 -8.65 -31.77
CA GLY A 152 -12.89 -7.49 -32.45
C GLY A 152 -13.96 -6.45 -32.80
N PHE A 153 -13.72 -5.19 -32.46
CA PHE A 153 -14.56 -4.05 -32.86
C PHE A 153 -13.88 -3.27 -33.99
N ASN A 154 -14.48 -3.29 -35.18
CA ASN A 154 -13.91 -2.74 -36.41
C ASN A 154 -12.51 -3.31 -36.74
N TYR A 155 -12.22 -4.53 -36.29
CA TYR A 155 -10.92 -5.20 -36.42
C TYR A 155 -11.11 -6.68 -36.70
N PHE A 156 -10.16 -7.26 -37.44
CA PHE A 156 -9.96 -8.70 -37.60
C PHE A 156 -8.48 -9.01 -37.86
N TYR A 157 -8.05 -10.23 -37.52
CA TYR A 157 -6.71 -10.73 -37.86
C TYR A 157 -6.67 -11.52 -39.18
N ASN A 158 -5.76 -11.14 -40.09
CA ASN A 158 -5.44 -11.90 -41.30
C ASN A 158 -3.99 -11.63 -41.73
N GLY A 159 -3.07 -12.49 -41.28
CA GLY A 159 -1.63 -12.29 -41.48
C GLY A 159 -1.09 -11.00 -40.85
N GLY A 160 -1.79 -10.49 -39.84
CA GLY A 160 -1.62 -9.17 -39.25
C GLY A 160 -2.96 -8.49 -38.97
N THR A 161 -2.90 -7.43 -38.18
CA THR A 161 -4.09 -6.74 -37.70
C THR A 161 -4.66 -5.79 -38.76
N LYS A 162 -5.95 -5.91 -39.07
CA LYS A 162 -6.62 -5.13 -40.13
C LYS A 162 -7.96 -4.57 -39.67
N THR A 163 -8.33 -3.41 -40.20
CA THR A 163 -9.64 -2.78 -39.91
C THR A 163 -10.74 -3.32 -40.81
N ILE A 164 -11.97 -3.45 -40.33
CA ILE A 164 -13.11 -3.81 -41.21
C ILE A 164 -13.49 -2.60 -42.08
N LYS A 165 -13.35 -1.40 -41.52
CA LYS A 165 -13.57 -0.10 -42.17
C LYS A 165 -12.50 0.90 -41.75
N ALA A 166 -12.19 1.85 -42.62
CA ALA A 166 -11.27 2.94 -42.31
C ALA A 166 -11.65 3.62 -40.97
N GLY A 167 -10.67 3.80 -40.08
CA GLY A 167 -10.84 4.35 -38.74
C GLY A 167 -10.10 3.57 -37.64
N TYR A 168 -10.53 3.78 -36.40
CA TYR A 168 -9.98 3.14 -35.19
C TYR A 168 -10.58 1.75 -34.95
N ALA A 169 -9.86 0.96 -34.16
CA ALA A 169 -10.28 -0.37 -33.74
C ALA A 169 -10.07 -0.57 -32.23
N SER A 170 -10.74 -1.59 -31.68
CA SER A 170 -10.54 -2.07 -30.32
C SER A 170 -10.94 -3.54 -30.20
N VAL A 171 -10.71 -4.14 -29.04
CA VAL A 171 -11.00 -5.55 -28.80
C VAL A 171 -11.41 -5.81 -27.35
N PHE A 172 -12.34 -6.75 -27.17
CA PHE A 172 -12.62 -7.39 -25.88
C PHE A 172 -12.22 -8.86 -26.01
N GLY A 173 -11.29 -9.32 -25.19
CA GLY A 173 -10.63 -10.60 -25.42
C GLY A 173 -10.34 -11.39 -24.17
N MET A 174 -9.92 -12.63 -24.38
CA MET A 174 -9.30 -13.47 -23.37
C MET A 174 -7.96 -13.96 -23.89
N ASP A 175 -6.94 -13.95 -23.03
CA ASP A 175 -5.64 -14.50 -23.36
C ASP A 175 -5.71 -16.03 -23.24
N PRO A 176 -5.53 -16.79 -24.33
CA PRO A 176 -5.70 -18.24 -24.31
C PRO A 176 -4.58 -18.96 -23.53
N GLY A 177 -3.44 -18.30 -23.30
CA GLY A 177 -2.31 -18.89 -22.58
C GLY A 177 -2.50 -18.89 -21.06
N ASN A 178 -3.24 -17.92 -20.53
CA ASN A 178 -3.40 -17.75 -19.08
C ASN A 178 -4.85 -17.49 -18.61
N GLY A 179 -5.82 -17.35 -19.49
CA GLY A 179 -7.24 -17.16 -19.16
C GLY A 179 -7.62 -15.75 -18.71
N ASP A 180 -6.72 -14.77 -18.79
CA ASP A 180 -7.01 -13.40 -18.37
C ASP A 180 -7.96 -12.72 -19.36
N LEU A 181 -9.00 -12.07 -18.86
CA LEU A 181 -9.92 -11.26 -19.67
C LEU A 181 -9.35 -9.85 -19.84
N TYR A 182 -9.48 -9.25 -21.01
CA TYR A 182 -8.94 -7.93 -21.26
C TYR A 182 -9.76 -7.07 -22.21
N ILE A 183 -9.57 -5.76 -22.07
CA ILE A 183 -10.00 -4.74 -23.03
C ILE A 183 -8.74 -4.15 -23.63
N GLY A 184 -8.65 -4.13 -24.96
CA GLY A 184 -7.53 -3.56 -25.68
C GLY A 184 -7.93 -2.55 -26.75
N ASN A 185 -7.02 -1.64 -27.05
CA ASN A 185 -7.18 -0.63 -28.08
C ASN A 185 -5.95 -0.57 -29.00
N PHE A 186 -6.09 0.07 -30.15
CA PHE A 186 -4.98 0.36 -31.05
C PHE A 186 -4.63 1.84 -30.90
N ASN A 187 -3.63 2.14 -30.07
CA ASN A 187 -3.38 3.49 -29.58
C ASN A 187 -3.06 4.49 -30.69
N ASN A 188 -3.99 5.42 -30.94
CA ASN A 188 -3.93 6.48 -31.96
C ASN A 188 -3.68 6.01 -33.40
N ASN A 189 -3.65 4.70 -33.64
CA ASN A 189 -3.48 4.15 -34.98
C ASN A 189 -4.87 3.98 -35.59
N GLN A 190 -5.03 4.47 -36.81
CA GLN A 190 -6.24 4.31 -37.60
C GLN A 190 -5.84 3.85 -38.99
N SER A 191 -6.67 3.04 -39.64
CA SER A 191 -6.45 2.68 -41.04
C SER A 191 -7.16 3.66 -41.96
N ALA A 192 -6.50 4.09 -43.03
CA ALA A 192 -7.07 5.02 -44.03
C ALA A 192 -7.98 4.30 -45.06
N SER A 193 -7.98 2.98 -45.10
CA SER A 193 -8.79 2.17 -46.00
C SER A 193 -9.55 1.08 -45.23
N ALA A 194 -10.70 0.67 -45.74
CA ALA A 194 -11.32 -0.59 -45.30
C ALA A 194 -10.34 -1.75 -45.56
N PHE A 195 -10.30 -2.73 -44.65
CA PHE A 195 -9.39 -3.88 -44.70
C PHE A 195 -7.90 -3.52 -44.67
N GLY A 196 -7.55 -2.28 -44.29
CA GLY A 196 -6.17 -1.82 -44.18
C GLY A 196 -5.52 -2.22 -42.86
N SER A 197 -4.20 -2.38 -42.87
CA SER A 197 -3.41 -2.76 -41.69
C SER A 197 -3.40 -1.67 -40.61
N ILE A 198 -3.34 -2.08 -39.34
CA ILE A 198 -3.26 -1.22 -38.16
C ILE A 198 -2.32 -1.87 -37.12
N THR A 199 -1.61 -1.05 -36.35
CA THR A 199 -0.59 -1.50 -35.37
C THR A 199 -0.81 -0.83 -34.01
N GLY A 200 0.09 -1.06 -33.03
CA GLY A 200 0.05 -0.37 -31.73
C GLY A 200 -1.06 -0.86 -30.79
N TYR A 201 -1.38 -2.14 -30.88
CA TYR A 201 -2.26 -2.83 -29.94
C TYR A 201 -1.73 -2.74 -28.50
N GLN A 202 -2.60 -2.38 -27.56
CA GLN A 202 -2.32 -2.39 -26.12
C GLN A 202 -3.54 -2.84 -25.33
N LYS A 203 -3.31 -3.67 -24.30
CA LYS A 203 -4.33 -3.96 -23.27
C LYS A 203 -4.44 -2.71 -22.39
N ILE A 204 -5.63 -2.16 -22.19
CA ILE A 204 -5.88 -1.00 -21.31
C ILE A 204 -6.57 -1.40 -20.00
N ALA A 205 -7.20 -2.57 -19.97
CA ALA A 205 -7.73 -3.18 -18.76
C ALA A 205 -7.52 -4.70 -18.83
N THR A 206 -7.11 -5.32 -17.73
CA THR A 206 -7.00 -6.78 -17.61
C THR A 206 -7.62 -7.24 -16.29
N PHE A 207 -8.48 -8.24 -16.36
CA PHE A 207 -9.00 -8.99 -15.23
C PHE A 207 -8.30 -10.35 -15.22
N SER A 208 -7.47 -10.60 -14.23
CA SER A 208 -6.79 -11.89 -14.16
C SER A 208 -7.73 -12.99 -13.72
N GLN A 209 -7.41 -14.23 -14.09
CA GLN A 209 -8.12 -15.41 -13.56
C GLN A 209 -8.05 -15.54 -12.02
N TYR A 210 -7.14 -14.80 -11.38
CA TYR A 210 -6.95 -14.74 -9.93
C TYR A 210 -7.71 -13.58 -9.27
N GLY A 211 -8.57 -12.87 -10.02
CA GLY A 211 -9.38 -11.76 -9.50
C GLY A 211 -8.64 -10.44 -9.37
N ASN A 212 -7.47 -10.29 -9.99
CA ASN A 212 -6.73 -9.03 -10.02
C ASN A 212 -7.29 -8.12 -11.13
N LEU A 213 -7.33 -6.81 -10.88
CA LEU A 213 -7.71 -5.82 -11.89
C LEU A 213 -6.55 -4.87 -12.15
N ALA A 214 -6.13 -4.79 -13.40
CA ALA A 214 -5.13 -3.87 -13.89
C ALA A 214 -5.76 -2.85 -14.86
N LEU A 215 -5.52 -1.55 -14.65
CA LEU A 215 -6.01 -0.46 -15.50
C LEU A 215 -4.85 0.44 -15.97
N GLY A 216 -4.84 0.75 -17.27
CA GLY A 216 -3.92 1.69 -17.90
C GLY A 216 -2.50 1.15 -18.14
N LEU A 217 -2.36 -0.07 -18.66
CA LEU A 217 -1.05 -0.66 -19.00
C LEU A 217 -0.27 0.18 -20.02
N LEU A 218 1.01 0.44 -19.76
CA LEU A 218 1.92 1.11 -20.70
C LEU A 218 2.54 0.14 -21.73
N PRO A 219 2.90 0.63 -22.95
CA PRO A 219 3.36 -0.17 -24.08
C PRO A 219 4.68 -0.95 -23.93
N SER A 220 5.53 -0.63 -22.95
CA SER A 220 6.90 -1.17 -22.90
C SER A 220 7.17 -1.87 -21.57
N ALA A 221 7.24 -3.20 -21.65
CA ALA A 221 7.92 -4.15 -20.78
C ALA A 221 7.83 -3.95 -19.24
N ALA A 222 7.12 -4.91 -18.64
CA ALA A 222 7.36 -5.51 -17.31
C ALA A 222 6.66 -4.95 -16.04
N SER A 223 5.95 -3.82 -16.03
CA SER A 223 5.27 -3.39 -14.76
C SER A 223 4.33 -2.18 -14.85
N GLY A 224 3.84 -1.80 -16.03
CA GLY A 224 3.22 -0.49 -16.25
C GLY A 224 1.73 -0.31 -15.93
N GLU A 225 1.15 -0.93 -14.90
CA GLU A 225 -0.26 -0.73 -14.54
C GLU A 225 -0.44 0.61 -13.81
N ARG A 226 -1.21 1.58 -14.33
CA ARG A 226 -1.44 2.85 -13.60
C ARG A 226 -2.21 2.64 -12.30
N LEU A 227 -3.15 1.69 -12.31
CA LEU A 227 -3.90 1.26 -11.13
C LEU A 227 -4.00 -0.27 -11.15
N ALA A 228 -3.49 -0.89 -10.07
CA ALA A 228 -3.52 -2.32 -9.85
C ALA A 228 -4.30 -2.65 -8.59
N ILE A 229 -5.22 -3.61 -8.65
CA ILE A 229 -5.81 -4.26 -7.48
C ILE A 229 -5.29 -5.69 -7.50
N ASN A 230 -4.39 -6.02 -6.59
CA ASN A 230 -3.66 -7.30 -6.59
C ASN A 230 -3.99 -8.11 -5.32
N SER A 231 -4.63 -9.26 -5.51
CA SER A 231 -5.02 -10.20 -4.46
C SER A 231 -3.83 -10.90 -3.79
N ASN A 232 -2.72 -11.14 -4.51
CA ASN A 232 -1.52 -11.76 -3.93
C ASN A 232 -0.75 -10.82 -3.00
N LEU A 233 -0.96 -9.51 -3.15
CA LEU A 233 -0.41 -8.47 -2.27
C LEU A 233 -1.51 -7.79 -1.43
N GLY A 234 -2.76 -8.25 -1.47
CA GLY A 234 -3.89 -7.74 -0.67
C GLY A 234 -4.16 -6.24 -0.81
N GLY A 235 -3.79 -5.59 -1.92
CA GLY A 235 -3.69 -4.12 -1.95
C GLY A 235 -4.03 -3.44 -3.27
N ILE A 236 -4.10 -2.11 -3.20
CA ILE A 236 -4.23 -1.18 -4.33
C ILE A 236 -2.87 -0.54 -4.58
N GLY A 237 -2.30 -0.74 -5.77
CA GLY A 237 -1.06 -0.10 -6.22
C GLY A 237 -1.33 1.00 -7.25
N LEU A 238 -0.64 2.13 -7.09
CA LEU A 238 -0.52 3.19 -8.09
C LEU A 238 0.91 3.20 -8.62
N TYR A 239 1.07 3.11 -9.94
CA TYR A 239 2.39 3.09 -10.57
C TYR A 239 2.59 4.31 -11.46
N ASP A 240 3.83 4.80 -11.49
CA ASP A 240 4.31 5.78 -12.46
C ASP A 240 5.46 5.16 -13.26
N ASN A 241 5.33 5.12 -14.59
CA ASN A 241 6.30 4.51 -15.51
C ASN A 241 6.79 3.10 -15.11
N GLY A 242 5.89 2.27 -14.57
CA GLY A 242 6.19 0.90 -14.14
C GLY A 242 6.82 0.78 -12.76
N THR A 243 7.12 1.89 -12.09
CA THR A 243 7.57 1.90 -10.71
C THR A 243 6.37 2.09 -9.79
N LEU A 244 6.24 1.27 -8.75
CA LEU A 244 5.23 1.49 -7.72
C LEU A 244 5.49 2.85 -7.07
N SER A 245 4.60 3.81 -7.27
CA SER A 245 4.70 5.18 -6.75
C SER A 245 3.97 5.33 -5.41
N GLY A 246 2.93 4.53 -5.22
CA GLY A 246 2.30 4.36 -3.92
C GLY A 246 1.42 3.13 -3.87
N SER A 247 1.24 2.58 -2.69
CA SER A 247 0.33 1.46 -2.47
C SER A 247 -0.46 1.64 -1.19
N ILE A 248 -1.66 1.09 -1.16
CA ILE A 248 -2.38 0.71 0.04
C ILE A 248 -2.32 -0.81 0.09
N ASN A 249 -1.44 -1.37 0.92
CA ASN A 249 -1.23 -2.81 1.00
C ASN A 249 -1.66 -3.31 2.39
N THR A 250 -2.38 -4.43 2.45
CA THR A 250 -2.66 -5.17 3.68
C THR A 250 -1.67 -6.32 3.85
N SER A 251 -0.38 -6.00 4.05
CA SER A 251 0.63 -7.01 4.36
C SER A 251 0.69 -7.17 5.89
N GLY A 252 0.08 -8.25 6.39
CA GLY A 252 -0.33 -8.31 7.80
C GLY A 252 -1.50 -7.36 8.07
N ASN A 253 -2.00 -7.31 9.31
CA ASN A 253 -3.20 -6.53 9.70
C ASN A 253 -3.05 -4.99 9.59
N ASN A 254 -2.12 -4.48 8.78
CA ASN A 254 -1.75 -3.08 8.70
C ASN A 254 -2.07 -2.53 7.31
N ALA A 255 -2.66 -1.33 7.25
CA ALA A 255 -2.69 -0.55 6.03
C ALA A 255 -1.41 0.29 5.96
N GLU A 256 -0.50 -0.07 5.05
CA GLU A 256 0.66 0.75 4.75
C GLU A 256 0.32 1.73 3.62
N ILE A 257 0.47 3.03 3.87
CA ILE A 257 0.40 4.08 2.85
C ILE A 257 1.84 4.55 2.61
N SER A 258 2.49 3.97 1.60
CA SER A 258 3.87 4.32 1.25
C SER A 258 3.86 5.29 0.05
N ALA A 259 4.63 6.37 0.14
CA ALA A 259 5.07 7.12 -1.03
C ALA A 259 6.48 6.65 -1.39
N ARG A 260 6.65 6.07 -2.58
CA ARG A 260 7.98 5.73 -3.10
C ARG A 260 8.47 6.89 -3.95
N LEU A 261 9.73 7.28 -3.75
CA LEU A 261 10.42 8.13 -4.71
C LEU A 261 10.68 7.29 -5.97
N SER A 262 10.53 7.89 -7.15
CA SER A 262 10.72 7.24 -8.45
C SER A 262 12.16 6.76 -8.71
N ASP A 263 13.08 6.97 -7.77
CA ASP A 263 14.50 6.62 -7.85
C ASP A 263 14.86 5.23 -7.31
N GLY A 264 13.88 4.45 -6.82
CA GLY A 264 14.09 3.09 -6.32
C GLY A 264 14.76 3.00 -4.94
N SER A 265 14.91 4.11 -4.22
CA SER A 265 15.40 4.10 -2.85
C SER A 265 14.40 3.48 -1.85
N THR A 266 14.90 2.97 -0.72
CA THR A 266 14.07 2.38 0.35
C THR A 266 13.01 3.38 0.84
N PRO A 267 11.78 2.93 1.17
CA PRO A 267 10.71 3.83 1.59
C PRO A 267 11.14 4.70 2.78
N LYS A 268 11.07 6.03 2.63
CA LYS A 268 11.39 6.99 3.69
C LYS A 268 10.17 7.58 4.40
N GLY A 269 8.96 7.14 4.05
CA GLY A 269 7.72 7.66 4.62
C GLY A 269 6.78 6.54 5.02
N ASN A 270 6.85 6.12 6.28
CA ASN A 270 5.97 5.12 6.85
C ASN A 270 4.85 5.82 7.61
N LEU A 271 3.76 6.20 6.94
CA LEU A 271 2.48 6.25 7.66
C LEU A 271 1.98 4.81 7.75
N ILE A 272 2.40 4.11 8.81
CA ILE A 272 1.88 2.78 9.14
C ILE A 272 0.60 3.00 9.94
N LEU A 273 -0.55 2.75 9.33
CA LEU A 273 -1.84 2.70 10.02
C LEU A 273 -2.08 1.24 10.41
N GLN A 274 -1.58 0.85 11.58
CA GLN A 274 -1.87 -0.46 12.17
C GLN A 274 -3.31 -0.44 12.70
N ALA A 275 -4.17 -1.30 12.17
CA ALA A 275 -5.56 -1.40 12.56
C ALA A 275 -5.84 -2.80 13.12
N ASP A 276 -5.69 -2.98 14.43
CA ASP A 276 -6.38 -4.04 15.14
C ASP A 276 -7.79 -3.55 15.54
N GLY A 277 -8.66 -3.43 14.54
CA GLY A 277 -10.10 -3.29 14.77
C GLY A 277 -10.57 -1.95 15.34
N SER A 278 -10.45 -0.87 14.55
CA SER A 278 -11.39 0.26 14.40
C SER A 278 -10.64 1.45 13.81
N VAL A 279 -11.01 1.90 12.61
CA VAL A 279 -10.18 2.81 11.80
C VAL A 279 -10.51 4.29 12.05
N GLY A 280 -9.46 5.09 12.27
CA GLY A 280 -9.48 6.55 12.14
C GLY A 280 -8.19 7.18 12.68
N ILE A 281 -7.49 7.97 11.85
CA ILE A 281 -6.13 8.54 12.05
C ILE A 281 -5.90 9.21 13.42
N PHE A 282 -6.95 9.60 14.17
CA PHE A 282 -6.86 10.09 15.56
C PHE A 282 -8.12 9.79 16.40
N GLN A 283 -8.80 8.65 16.23
CA GLN A 283 -9.80 8.23 17.23
C GLN A 283 -10.01 6.71 17.23
N LEU A 284 -9.41 6.02 18.21
CA LEU A 284 -9.65 4.61 18.50
C LEU A 284 -10.64 4.49 19.66
N PRO A 285 -11.60 3.53 19.67
CA PRO A 285 -12.52 3.31 20.78
C PRO A 285 -11.86 2.89 22.12
N ALA A 286 -10.51 2.84 22.16
CA ALA A 286 -9.70 2.79 23.38
C ALA A 286 -8.49 3.76 23.38
N GLY A 287 -8.03 4.31 22.24
CA GLY A 287 -7.32 5.61 22.16
C GLY A 287 -5.78 5.68 22.28
N ASP A 288 -5.00 4.61 22.03
CA ASP A 288 -3.52 4.66 22.20
C ASP A 288 -2.75 4.82 20.87
N VAL A 289 -1.69 5.64 20.86
CA VAL A 289 -0.82 5.95 19.71
C VAL A 289 0.61 5.51 19.98
N SER A 290 1.20 4.70 19.09
CA SER A 290 2.60 4.26 19.17
C SER A 290 3.43 4.80 18.02
N ILE A 291 4.64 5.29 18.31
CA ILE A 291 5.62 5.77 17.33
C ILE A 291 6.90 4.95 17.49
N GLY A 292 7.36 4.30 16.42
CA GLY A 292 8.63 3.55 16.39
C GLY A 292 8.65 2.21 17.13
N THR A 293 7.49 1.63 17.46
CA THR A 293 7.36 0.25 17.98
C THR A 293 6.31 -0.56 17.24
N ARG A 294 6.48 -1.89 17.29
CA ARG A 294 5.50 -2.89 16.81
C ARG A 294 4.82 -3.65 17.95
N SER A 295 5.19 -3.38 19.20
CA SER A 295 4.58 -4.00 20.38
C SER A 295 3.36 -3.21 20.85
N ALA A 296 2.43 -3.86 21.55
CA ALA A 296 1.25 -3.20 22.10
C ALA A 296 1.63 -1.99 22.98
N PRO A 297 1.04 -0.79 22.77
CA PRO A 297 1.30 0.38 23.58
C PRO A 297 1.00 0.10 25.05
N LYS A 298 1.87 0.60 25.94
CA LYS A 298 1.64 0.59 27.39
C LYS A 298 1.08 1.92 27.92
N ALA A 299 0.83 2.87 27.02
CA ALA A 299 0.35 4.23 27.32
C ALA A 299 -0.36 4.83 26.11
N LYS A 300 -1.15 5.89 26.34
CA LYS A 300 -1.88 6.65 25.31
C LYS A 300 -0.97 7.22 24.22
N LEU A 301 0.27 7.57 24.56
CA LEU A 301 1.33 7.89 23.61
C LEU A 301 2.59 7.13 24.00
N LEU A 302 3.01 6.17 23.18
CA LEU A 302 4.26 5.44 23.33
C LEU A 302 5.21 5.83 22.21
N VAL A 303 6.39 6.37 22.54
CA VAL A 303 7.46 6.63 21.58
C VAL A 303 8.61 5.67 21.87
N GLN A 304 9.02 4.88 20.89
CA GLN A 304 10.19 4.00 20.93
C GLN A 304 11.13 4.31 19.77
N GLY A 305 12.43 4.20 20.02
CA GLY A 305 13.49 4.69 19.13
C GLY A 305 14.06 6.02 19.61
N SER A 306 15.32 6.29 19.26
CA SER A 306 16.04 7.47 19.73
C SER A 306 17.07 7.95 18.71
N GLU A 307 17.39 9.25 18.77
CA GLU A 307 18.62 9.80 18.21
C GLU A 307 19.61 9.99 19.36
N GLY A 308 20.69 9.18 19.39
CA GLY A 308 21.46 9.00 20.62
C GLY A 308 20.55 8.51 21.75
N ASN A 309 20.47 9.26 22.83
CA ASN A 309 19.64 8.93 24.01
C ASN A 309 18.33 9.74 24.04
N THR A 310 18.10 10.62 23.06
CA THR A 310 16.89 11.45 23.00
C THR A 310 15.74 10.68 22.39
N VAL A 311 14.67 10.44 23.17
CA VAL A 311 13.49 9.66 22.76
C VAL A 311 12.35 10.52 22.22
N ALA A 312 12.25 11.77 22.66
CA ALA A 312 11.26 12.71 22.14
C ALA A 312 11.78 14.14 22.20
N MET A 313 11.46 14.94 21.18
CA MET A 313 11.80 16.37 21.10
C MET A 313 10.58 17.17 20.64
N PHE A 314 10.22 18.19 21.41
CA PHE A 314 9.11 19.08 21.16
C PHE A 314 9.64 20.49 20.87
N LYS A 315 9.80 20.83 19.58
CA LYS A 315 10.23 22.15 19.12
C LYS A 315 9.56 22.54 17.81
N LYS A 316 9.33 23.84 17.61
CA LYS A 316 8.64 24.36 16.40
C LYS A 316 9.49 24.26 15.12
N SER A 317 10.80 24.50 15.20
CA SER A 317 11.74 24.46 14.05
C SER A 317 13.15 24.11 14.52
N SER A 318 14.10 23.90 13.60
CA SER A 318 15.53 23.64 13.92
C SER A 318 16.20 24.76 14.73
N ALA A 319 15.70 25.98 14.63
CA ALA A 319 16.23 27.14 15.36
C ALA A 319 15.46 27.46 16.67
N SER A 320 14.38 26.74 16.96
CA SER A 320 13.52 27.03 18.11
C SER A 320 14.03 26.37 19.39
N GLN A 321 13.79 27.01 20.53
CA GLN A 321 13.87 26.33 21.83
C GLN A 321 12.75 25.29 21.94
N GLY A 322 12.91 24.35 22.85
CA GLY A 322 11.95 23.29 23.07
C GLY A 322 12.32 22.42 24.26
N LEU A 323 11.58 21.34 24.39
CA LEU A 323 11.79 20.33 25.43
C LEU A 323 12.22 19.02 24.78
N SER A 324 13.14 18.30 25.41
CA SER A 324 13.46 16.93 25.03
C SER A 324 13.41 15.99 26.23
N PHE A 325 13.11 14.73 25.95
CA PHE A 325 13.08 13.64 26.91
C PHE A 325 14.20 12.66 26.56
N ILE A 326 15.01 12.32 27.56
CA ILE A 326 16.18 11.44 27.42
C ILE A 326 15.87 10.09 28.07
N SER A 327 16.45 9.01 27.54
CA SER A 327 16.25 7.62 28.00
C SER A 327 17.31 7.16 28.99
N ASP A 328 18.58 7.06 28.56
CA ASP A 328 19.66 6.75 29.49
C ASP A 328 20.01 8.03 30.26
N TRP A 329 19.87 7.99 31.60
CA TRP A 329 19.71 9.17 32.46
C TRP A 329 18.40 9.91 32.18
N PRO A 330 17.26 9.31 32.55
CA PRO A 330 15.95 9.87 32.27
C PRO A 330 15.89 11.32 32.72
N GLY A 331 15.44 12.21 31.85
CA GLY A 331 15.46 13.62 32.19
C GLY A 331 14.64 14.46 31.25
N ILE A 332 14.30 15.66 31.74
CA ILE A 332 13.62 16.70 30.98
C ILE A 332 14.65 17.77 30.69
N TYR A 333 14.97 17.93 29.42
CA TYR A 333 16.00 18.85 28.95
C TYR A 333 15.32 20.03 28.25
N ALA A 334 15.62 21.24 28.71
CA ALA A 334 15.09 22.47 28.17
C ALA A 334 16.15 23.16 27.30
N ASN A 335 15.80 23.37 26.02
CA ASN A 335 16.66 23.97 24.99
C ASN A 335 17.99 23.23 24.74
N CYS A 336 18.06 21.96 25.12
CA CYS A 336 19.14 21.03 24.82
C CYS A 336 18.58 19.61 24.63
N TYR A 337 19.42 18.70 24.16
CA TYR A 337 19.12 17.28 23.93
C TYR A 337 20.41 16.46 24.00
N PHE A 338 20.32 15.13 23.92
CA PHE A 338 21.48 14.25 23.98
C PHE A 338 21.74 13.56 22.63
N ASN A 339 22.93 13.75 22.07
CA ASN A 339 23.44 13.00 20.92
C ASN A 339 24.97 12.90 21.04
N GLY A 340 25.48 11.78 21.57
CA GLY A 340 26.91 11.60 21.89
C GLY A 340 27.43 12.58 22.94
N GLY A 341 26.54 13.13 23.78
CA GLY A 341 26.77 14.24 24.69
C GLY A 341 25.61 15.25 24.68
N VAL A 342 25.56 16.15 25.65
CA VAL A 342 24.52 17.21 25.70
C VAL A 342 24.82 18.26 24.64
N LYS A 343 23.81 18.56 23.80
CA LYS A 343 23.90 19.53 22.71
C LYS A 343 22.79 20.56 22.81
N THR A 344 23.08 21.78 22.40
CA THR A 344 22.10 22.87 22.36
C THR A 344 21.06 22.64 21.27
N MET A 345 19.79 22.91 21.58
CA MET A 345 18.70 22.83 20.61
C MET A 345 18.62 24.09 19.75
N SER A 346 18.80 25.26 20.37
CA SER A 346 18.89 26.56 19.70
C SER A 346 20.13 27.33 20.16
N GLY A 347 20.64 28.20 19.29
CA GLY A 347 21.66 29.19 19.63
C GLY A 347 21.14 30.41 20.40
N ALA A 348 19.84 30.48 20.68
CA ALA A 348 19.25 31.52 21.50
C ALA A 348 18.77 30.97 22.85
N GLY A 349 19.06 31.69 23.93
CA GLY A 349 18.62 31.36 25.29
C GLY A 349 19.60 30.45 26.04
N PHE A 350 19.13 29.89 27.14
CA PHE A 350 19.91 29.05 28.06
C PHE A 350 19.48 27.60 27.96
N SER A 351 20.38 26.69 28.31
CA SER A 351 20.09 25.26 28.42
C SER A 351 20.00 24.84 29.88
N SER A 352 19.10 23.92 30.20
CA SER A 352 18.99 23.33 31.53
C SER A 352 18.39 21.93 31.45
N ALA A 353 18.55 21.15 32.50
CA ALA A 353 17.94 19.83 32.59
C ALA A 353 17.55 19.49 34.03
N ILE A 354 16.54 18.64 34.14
CA ILE A 354 16.25 17.88 35.36
C ILE A 354 16.58 16.44 35.03
N ASN A 355 17.58 15.88 35.71
CA ASN A 355 18.01 14.51 35.54
C ASN A 355 17.52 13.67 36.71
N PHE A 356 16.97 12.50 36.38
CA PHE A 356 16.61 11.45 37.32
C PHE A 356 17.69 10.38 37.22
N ASN A 357 18.67 10.45 38.12
CA ASN A 357 19.80 9.54 38.11
C ASN A 357 19.33 8.14 38.53
N GLN A 358 19.44 7.19 37.61
CA GLN A 358 19.02 5.80 37.85
C GLN A 358 20.02 5.01 38.71
N ASP A 359 21.26 5.49 38.83
CA ASP A 359 22.34 4.77 39.54
C ASP A 359 22.29 4.99 41.06
N ASP A 360 21.95 6.21 41.51
CA ASP A 360 21.87 6.58 42.93
C ASP A 360 20.50 7.13 43.37
N GLY A 361 19.55 7.24 42.43
CA GLY A 361 18.20 7.75 42.69
C GLY A 361 18.11 9.27 42.86
N SER A 362 19.17 10.04 42.57
CA SER A 362 19.15 11.49 42.72
C SER A 362 18.26 12.20 41.68
N ILE A 363 17.77 13.38 42.07
CA ILE A 363 17.18 14.36 41.15
C ILE A 363 18.14 15.55 41.08
N ASP A 364 18.78 15.71 39.93
CA ASP A 364 19.78 16.75 39.71
C ASP A 364 19.19 17.88 38.85
N PHE A 365 19.24 19.10 39.35
CA PHE A 365 18.88 20.31 38.63
C PHE A 365 20.13 20.92 38.03
N LEU A 366 20.23 20.82 36.71
CA LEU A 366 21.41 21.17 35.94
C LEU A 366 21.15 22.42 35.09
N ASN A 367 22.13 23.30 34.97
CA ASN A 367 22.06 24.46 34.09
C ASN A 367 23.33 24.64 33.27
N PHE A 368 23.19 25.35 32.15
CA PHE A 368 24.31 25.95 31.45
C PHE A 368 24.31 27.45 31.78
N PRO A 369 25.31 27.96 32.52
CA PRO A 369 25.24 29.30 33.12
C PRO A 369 25.39 30.43 32.10
N THR A 370 25.68 30.13 30.83
CA THR A 370 25.82 31.10 29.75
C THR A 370 24.80 30.86 28.65
N PRO A 371 24.43 31.89 27.87
CA PRO A 371 23.61 31.69 26.68
C PRO A 371 24.28 30.71 25.71
N ASN A 372 23.47 29.96 24.98
CA ASN A 372 23.95 29.05 23.95
C ASN A 372 24.62 29.84 22.81
N SER A 373 25.71 29.30 22.24
CA SER A 373 26.47 29.97 21.17
C SER A 373 26.11 29.50 19.75
N GLY A 374 25.09 28.64 19.62
CA GLY A 374 24.67 28.03 18.36
C GLY A 374 23.71 26.87 18.60
N SER A 375 23.11 26.33 17.53
CA SER A 375 22.36 25.06 17.59
C SER A 375 23.31 23.89 17.32
N ASN A 376 23.03 22.71 17.89
CA ASN A 376 23.84 21.50 17.77
C ASN A 376 25.28 21.64 18.34
N VAL A 377 25.47 22.57 19.27
CA VAL A 377 26.76 22.80 19.94
C VAL A 377 26.83 21.95 21.20
N SER A 378 27.93 21.21 21.38
CA SER A 378 28.15 20.43 22.60
C SER A 378 28.36 21.35 23.80
N ILE A 379 27.68 21.06 24.91
CA ILE A 379 27.75 21.81 26.16
C ILE A 379 27.89 20.85 27.35
N THR A 380 28.42 21.35 28.46
CA THR A 380 28.45 20.65 29.74
C THR A 380 27.53 21.36 30.71
N LEU A 381 26.52 20.66 31.22
CA LEU A 381 25.65 21.22 32.25
C LEU A 381 26.34 21.14 33.62
N ALA A 382 26.15 22.16 34.43
CA ALA A 382 26.63 22.23 35.80
C ALA A 382 25.47 21.97 36.77
N GLU A 383 25.73 21.22 37.84
CA GLU A 383 24.76 20.99 38.90
C GLU A 383 24.59 22.24 39.77
N SER A 384 23.35 22.71 39.88
CA SER A 384 23.00 23.83 40.76
C SER A 384 22.36 23.36 42.07
N MET A 385 21.60 22.27 42.01
CA MET A 385 20.94 21.67 43.15
C MET A 385 20.80 20.16 42.93
N ARG A 386 20.97 19.38 43.99
CA ARG A 386 20.71 17.94 44.00
C ARG A 386 19.78 17.59 45.14
N ILE A 387 18.78 16.78 44.84
CA ILE A 387 18.05 15.99 45.84
C ILE A 387 18.60 14.58 45.76
N GLY A 388 19.38 14.15 46.75
CA GLY A 388 19.90 12.79 46.80
C GLY A 388 18.80 11.76 46.95
N GLY A 389 19.06 10.50 46.54
CA GLY A 389 18.12 9.39 46.75
C GLY A 389 17.81 9.11 48.24
N ASP A 390 18.62 9.66 49.15
CA ASP A 390 18.43 9.66 50.59
C ASP A 390 17.57 10.84 51.12
N GLY A 391 17.07 11.69 50.22
CA GLY A 391 16.26 12.86 50.52
C GLY A 391 17.04 14.11 50.95
N ARG A 392 18.38 14.08 50.94
CA ARG A 392 19.20 15.26 51.27
C ARG A 392 19.22 16.26 50.13
N VAL A 393 19.17 17.53 50.46
CA VAL A 393 19.20 18.65 49.50
C VAL A 393 20.55 19.35 49.58
N SER A 394 21.28 19.38 48.47
CA SER A 394 22.50 20.18 48.32
C SER A 394 22.27 21.31 47.32
N ILE A 395 22.67 22.52 47.67
CA ILE A 395 22.52 23.72 46.81
C ILE A 395 23.89 24.38 46.67
N GLY A 396 24.33 24.62 45.44
CA GLY A 396 25.61 25.28 45.16
C GLY A 396 26.86 24.44 45.50
N THR A 397 26.68 23.14 45.77
CA THR A 397 27.76 22.18 46.02
C THR A 397 27.35 20.80 45.55
N THR A 398 28.28 20.06 44.96
CA THR A 398 28.11 18.66 44.52
C THR A 398 28.53 17.66 45.60
N THR A 399 29.09 18.14 46.72
CA THR A 399 29.56 17.33 47.84
C THR A 399 28.62 17.55 49.04
N PRO A 400 27.68 16.63 49.31
CA PRO A 400 26.78 16.74 50.45
C PRO A 400 27.53 16.62 51.76
N ALA A 401 27.27 17.52 52.70
CA ALA A 401 27.75 17.38 54.07
C ALA A 401 27.03 16.19 54.76
N THR A 402 27.79 15.35 55.46
CA THR A 402 27.22 14.20 56.17
C THR A 402 26.45 14.66 57.40
N GLY A 403 25.28 14.05 57.66
CA GLY A 403 24.47 14.33 58.85
C GLY A 403 23.47 15.50 58.71
N TYR A 404 23.49 16.23 57.59
CA TYR A 404 22.59 17.35 57.34
C TYR A 404 21.55 16.99 56.26
N LEU A 405 20.32 17.48 56.41
CA LEU A 405 19.28 17.35 55.37
C LEU A 405 19.36 18.46 54.32
N LEU A 406 19.84 19.65 54.71
CA LEU A 406 20.06 20.78 53.82
C LEU A 406 21.51 21.22 53.93
N ASN A 407 22.24 21.19 52.81
CA ASN A 407 23.61 21.63 52.69
C ASN A 407 23.70 22.77 51.67
N VAL A 408 24.18 23.94 52.08
CA VAL A 408 24.32 25.11 51.21
C VAL A 408 25.80 25.43 51.05
N GLY A 409 26.33 25.16 49.85
CA GLY A 409 27.67 25.55 49.44
C GLY A 409 27.72 27.05 49.12
N GLY A 410 27.72 27.90 50.13
CA GLY A 410 27.69 29.35 49.96
C GLY A 410 27.00 30.08 51.11
N LYS A 411 26.55 31.31 50.85
CA LYS A 411 25.80 32.12 51.83
C LYS A 411 24.30 31.95 51.62
N ALA A 412 23.57 31.78 52.71
CA ALA A 412 22.11 31.84 52.72
C ALA A 412 21.65 33.18 53.31
N ILE A 413 20.60 33.76 52.74
CA ILE A 413 19.86 34.90 53.31
C ILE A 413 18.39 34.51 53.42
N CYS A 414 17.76 34.87 54.53
CA CYS A 414 16.33 34.66 54.76
C CYS A 414 15.80 35.84 55.57
N GLU A 415 14.50 36.13 55.45
CA GLU A 415 13.86 37.18 56.25
C GLU A 415 13.75 36.77 57.71
N GLU A 416 13.48 35.49 57.98
CA GLU A 416 13.38 34.93 59.32
C GLU A 416 13.86 33.46 59.34
N LEU A 417 14.55 33.09 60.43
CA LEU A 417 14.95 31.71 60.71
C LEU A 417 14.51 31.32 62.13
N THR A 418 13.53 30.44 62.24
CA THR A 418 13.12 29.86 63.53
C THR A 418 13.88 28.56 63.81
N VAL A 419 14.74 28.56 64.84
CA VAL A 419 15.42 27.34 65.31
C VAL A 419 14.72 26.79 66.55
N ARG A 420 14.11 25.61 66.45
CA ARG A 420 13.43 24.95 67.57
C ARG A 420 14.25 23.76 68.07
N LEU A 421 15.10 24.00 69.06
CA LEU A 421 15.77 22.92 69.78
C LEU A 421 14.74 22.12 70.60
N ARG A 422 14.99 20.81 70.74
CA ARG A 422 14.19 19.94 71.63
C ARG A 422 14.64 20.03 73.10
N ALA A 423 15.81 20.59 73.37
CA ALA A 423 16.33 20.81 74.71
C ALA A 423 15.62 21.98 75.40
N SER A 424 15.56 21.95 76.74
CA SER A 424 15.05 23.05 77.55
C SER A 424 15.90 24.31 77.41
N TRP A 425 15.25 25.47 77.39
CA TRP A 425 15.89 26.78 77.52
C TRP A 425 16.43 26.98 78.95
N PRO A 426 17.44 27.84 79.14
CA PRO A 426 18.24 27.87 80.36
C PRO A 426 17.58 28.46 81.61
N ASP A 427 16.26 28.65 81.63
CA ASP A 427 15.46 29.12 82.79
C ASP A 427 15.80 28.42 84.13
N TYR A 428 16.40 27.23 84.08
CA TYR A 428 16.91 26.52 85.25
C TYR A 428 18.00 27.28 86.02
N VAL A 429 18.71 28.25 85.42
CA VAL A 429 19.76 29.04 86.09
C VAL A 429 19.21 29.81 87.28
N PHE A 430 17.96 30.26 87.20
CA PHE A 430 17.26 30.92 88.31
C PHE A 430 16.67 29.95 89.34
N GLY A 431 16.79 28.64 89.12
CA GLY A 431 16.28 27.63 90.04
C GLY A 431 17.13 27.48 91.30
N ASN A 432 16.48 27.21 92.44
CA ASN A 432 17.14 27.04 93.75
C ASN A 432 18.18 25.89 93.80
N LYS A 433 18.22 25.03 92.78
CA LYS A 433 19.16 23.90 92.66
C LYS A 433 20.34 24.20 91.74
N TYR A 434 20.34 25.34 91.04
CA TYR A 434 21.43 25.71 90.16
C TYR A 434 22.63 26.18 90.97
N HIS A 435 23.80 25.61 90.68
CA HIS A 435 25.04 25.97 91.34
C HIS A 435 25.78 26.99 90.48
N LEU A 436 25.68 28.27 90.86
CA LEU A 436 26.49 29.33 90.27
C LEU A 436 27.93 29.20 90.79
N ALA A 437 28.90 29.13 89.88
CA ALA A 437 30.32 29.11 90.25
C ALA A 437 30.70 30.38 91.04
N SER A 438 31.73 30.31 91.88
CA SER A 438 32.23 31.53 92.52
C SER A 438 33.05 32.36 91.52
N LEU A 439 33.10 33.69 91.69
CA LEU A 439 33.94 34.55 90.83
C LEU A 439 35.43 34.14 90.82
N PRO A 440 36.06 33.77 91.95
CA PRO A 440 37.43 33.24 91.93
C PRO A 440 37.59 31.95 91.13
N ASP A 441 36.62 31.03 91.21
CA ASP A 441 36.69 29.77 90.44
C ASP A 441 36.51 30.02 88.95
N LEU A 442 35.60 30.93 88.58
CA LEU A 442 35.39 31.37 87.21
C LEU A 442 36.64 32.07 86.65
N GLU A 443 37.28 32.94 87.43
CA GLU A 443 38.54 33.60 87.04
C GLU A 443 39.63 32.57 86.77
N ASN A 444 39.83 31.62 87.68
CA ASN A 444 40.81 30.53 87.49
C ASN A 444 40.51 29.71 86.23
N TYR A 445 39.23 29.42 85.95
CA TYR A 445 38.83 28.71 84.74
C TYR A 445 39.18 29.50 83.48
N ILE A 446 38.85 30.80 83.44
CA ILE A 446 39.13 31.66 82.27
C ILE A 446 40.64 31.83 82.07
N GLN A 447 41.41 32.02 83.13
CA GLN A 447 42.87 32.14 83.03
C GLN A 447 43.51 30.89 82.43
N LYS A 448 42.99 29.70 82.80
CA LYS A 448 43.47 28.40 82.32
C LYS A 448 43.00 28.08 80.89
N ASN A 449 41.71 28.21 80.60
CA ASN A 449 41.11 27.69 79.36
C ASN A 449 40.91 28.77 78.29
N LYS A 450 41.03 30.06 78.62
CA LYS A 450 40.87 31.20 77.70
C LYS A 450 39.48 31.35 77.04
N HIS A 451 38.47 30.65 77.55
CA HIS A 451 37.06 30.82 77.18
C HIS A 451 36.17 30.64 78.43
N LEU A 452 34.89 31.01 78.31
CA LEU A 452 33.89 30.77 79.37
C LEU A 452 33.52 29.29 79.45
N PRO A 453 33.12 28.77 80.63
CA PRO A 453 32.57 27.42 80.75
C PRO A 453 31.45 27.17 79.74
N ASP A 454 31.34 25.94 79.24
CA ASP A 454 30.33 25.48 78.25
C ASP A 454 30.42 26.11 76.85
N ILE A 455 31.12 27.24 76.66
CA ILE A 455 31.38 27.81 75.34
C ILE A 455 32.50 26.99 74.68
N PRO A 456 32.31 26.48 73.45
CA PRO A 456 33.35 25.73 72.75
C PRO A 456 34.62 26.55 72.53
N GLU A 457 35.77 25.88 72.50
CA GLU A 457 37.04 26.51 72.14
C GLU A 457 37.03 27.02 70.69
N ALA A 458 37.74 28.12 70.43
CA ALA A 458 37.80 28.71 69.09
C ALA A 458 38.29 27.72 68.03
N ALA A 459 39.25 26.84 68.38
CA ALA A 459 39.74 25.81 67.48
C ALA A 459 38.67 24.78 67.07
N VAL A 460 37.72 24.48 67.96
CA VAL A 460 36.58 23.59 67.66
C VAL A 460 35.61 24.31 66.72
N ILE A 461 35.35 25.60 66.96
CA ILE A 461 34.46 26.40 66.11
C ILE A 461 35.03 26.57 64.69
N ASP A 462 36.34 26.78 64.56
CA ASP A 462 37.00 26.92 63.26
C ASP A 462 36.95 25.62 62.44
N GLN A 463 36.91 24.47 63.10
CA GLN A 463 36.88 23.16 62.45
C GLN A 463 35.46 22.66 62.17
N GLU A 464 34.54 22.80 63.14
CA GLU A 464 33.21 22.19 63.10
C GLU A 464 32.08 23.18 62.80
N GLY A 465 32.36 24.49 62.89
CA GLY A 465 31.37 25.56 62.76
C GLY A 465 30.57 25.81 64.05
N VAL A 466 29.63 26.77 63.98
CA VAL A 466 28.76 27.14 65.12
C VAL A 466 27.37 26.57 64.93
N GLN A 467 26.92 25.74 65.86
CA GLN A 467 25.52 25.33 65.94
C GLN A 467 24.69 26.50 66.50
N VAL A 468 24.10 27.31 65.62
CA VAL A 468 23.41 28.57 65.99
C VAL A 468 22.40 28.39 67.12
N GLY A 469 21.58 27.33 67.08
CA GLY A 469 20.61 27.05 68.14
C GLY A 469 21.26 26.81 69.50
N GLU A 470 22.24 25.89 69.58
CA GLU A 470 22.88 25.53 70.84
C GLU A 470 23.73 26.68 71.39
N MET A 471 24.40 27.43 70.49
CA MET A 471 25.16 28.61 70.88
C MET A 471 24.26 29.72 71.43
N GLN A 472 23.08 29.97 70.83
CA GLN A 472 22.11 30.92 71.36
C GLN A 472 21.59 30.50 72.75
N LYS A 473 21.38 29.19 72.95
CA LYS A 473 21.00 28.63 74.25
C LYS A 473 22.09 28.83 75.30
N ILE A 474 23.34 28.46 75.02
CA ILE A 474 24.46 28.65 75.96
C ILE A 474 24.69 30.14 76.22
N MET A 475 24.61 30.98 75.18
CA MET A 475 24.73 32.44 75.34
C MET A 475 23.65 32.99 76.29
N MET A 476 22.41 32.51 76.18
CA MET A 476 21.34 32.85 77.11
C MET A 476 21.66 32.38 78.54
N GLN A 477 22.17 31.16 78.72
CA GLN A 477 22.62 30.67 80.05
C GLN A 477 23.66 31.62 80.66
N LYS A 478 24.65 32.07 79.88
CA LYS A 478 25.70 32.97 80.36
C LYS A 478 25.18 34.38 80.66
N ILE A 479 24.18 34.86 79.92
CA ILE A 479 23.49 36.11 80.23
C ILE A 479 22.74 35.99 81.58
N GLU A 480 22.09 34.86 81.85
CA GLU A 480 21.41 34.62 83.13
C GLU A 480 22.40 34.49 84.31
N GLU A 481 23.49 33.75 84.15
CA GLU A 481 24.58 33.66 85.14
C GLU A 481 25.20 35.05 85.44
N LEU A 482 25.50 35.82 84.38
CA LEU A 482 26.01 37.19 84.52
C LEU A 482 25.03 38.08 85.28
N THR A 483 23.73 37.92 85.03
CA THR A 483 22.68 38.66 85.74
C THR A 483 22.69 38.34 87.24
N LEU A 484 22.92 37.08 87.63
CA LEU A 484 23.06 36.69 89.04
C LEU A 484 24.30 37.32 89.71
N TYR A 485 25.46 37.31 89.05
CA TYR A 485 26.67 37.97 89.59
C TYR A 485 26.47 39.47 89.76
N ILE A 486 25.79 40.14 88.83
CA ILE A 486 25.48 41.57 88.93
C ILE A 486 24.56 41.84 90.13
N ILE A 487 23.52 41.01 90.34
CA ILE A 487 22.63 41.12 91.50
C ILE A 487 23.41 40.93 92.81
N GLU A 488 24.34 39.98 92.85
CA GLU A 488 25.20 39.77 94.03
C GLU A 488 26.13 40.96 94.28
N GLN A 489 26.75 41.50 93.23
CA GLN A 489 27.60 42.69 93.32
C GLN A 489 26.81 43.92 93.81
N ASP A 490 25.61 44.17 93.29
CA ASP A 490 24.73 45.26 93.76
C ASP A 490 24.38 45.12 95.25
N LYS A 491 24.03 43.90 95.70
CA LYS A 491 23.81 43.62 97.13
C LYS A 491 25.05 43.94 97.97
N ARG A 492 26.23 43.59 97.47
CA ARG A 492 27.50 43.86 98.16
C ARG A 492 27.82 45.35 98.20
N ILE A 493 27.60 46.08 97.10
CA ILE A 493 27.78 47.53 97.01
C ILE A 493 26.86 48.22 98.02
N LYS A 494 25.56 47.91 98.02
CA LYS A 494 24.60 48.46 98.99
C LYS A 494 24.99 48.18 100.45
N SER A 495 25.51 46.98 100.73
CA SER A 495 26.01 46.64 102.06
C SER A 495 27.25 47.45 102.45
N LEU A 496 28.15 47.71 101.50
CA LEU A 496 29.33 48.56 101.71
C LEU A 496 28.94 50.02 101.90
N GLU A 497 28.03 50.55 101.08
CA GLU A 497 27.49 51.92 101.21
C GLU A 497 26.79 52.13 102.56
N ALA A 498 25.96 51.18 103.01
CA ALA A 498 25.31 51.23 104.31
C ALA A 498 26.33 51.24 105.47
N LYS A 499 27.42 50.48 105.36
CA LYS A 499 28.51 50.51 106.34
C LYS A 499 29.25 51.85 106.36
N ILE A 500 29.43 52.48 105.20
CA ILE A 500 30.10 53.78 105.06
C ILE A 500 29.22 54.94 105.56
N GLY A 501 27.91 54.90 105.29
CA GLY A 501 26.95 55.91 105.74
C GLY A 501 26.48 55.78 107.20
N SER A 502 26.99 54.80 107.95
CA SER A 502 26.71 54.59 109.38
C SER A 502 27.81 55.11 110.32
N LYS A 503 28.80 55.82 109.78
CA LYS A 503 29.75 56.66 110.51
C LYS A 503 29.38 58.12 110.33
#